data_AF-A0A1A9ZAX2-F1
#
_entry.id   AF-A0A1A9ZAX2-F1
#
_cell.length_a   1.000
_cell.length_b   1.000
_cell.length_c   1.000
_cell.angle_alpha   90.00
_cell.angle_beta   90.00
_cell.angle_gamma   90.00
#
_symmetry.space_group_name_H-M   'P 1'
#
loop_
_entity.id
_entity.type
_entity.pdbx_description
1 polymer ?
#
loop_
_entity_poly.entity_id
_entity_poly.type
_entity_poly.pdbx_seq_one_letter_code
_entity_poly.pdbx_strand_id
1 'polypeptide(L)'
;MLVDKDPRFQYVNLMLSAILAIVLIVLTCISTHLSTDDEFRKSVHTTQMSLDLVKPVFSWYYNNTWKSIGNISIKHKIYSAYFDRRFDIIEKLFKHKYRKAIGSVRVFTILSLGFRDHVTCIFRQRDFSTVKIRAVQVKSLPDRKDIKYAVFTIVCPLYKADNEDKIMHLPQEVSITYPSNSLTNFHPTYVPISYPRNMDQLFAKSQPILSVCVAPLQKHYRNVLRIAEFVEMYRLLGAKHFYFYEDTHSRDVKRLLKHYRKEGIADILPWNLETYHDDSYFNAVIAQINDCSYRAMIVDNYRYAAVVDLDEILMPVNYNSLMGYLRKCDKGRTSAFVFCNSFFYMKDRNDTYSTPIYARNRFLYTQTKVRRADQIKPVYAQSKCIINTHSVLEMGNNRMWKSVSGYSEQILPPNIGILHHYRDKCYNCKKTLVIDYTARRFGSLIWDRVDEICLQAFFKDNGICPTS
;
A
#
# COMPACT_ATOMS: atom_id res chain seq x y z
N MET A 1 -32.57 69.03 -14.14
CA MET A 1 -32.67 67.57 -13.94
C MET A 1 -31.84 67.19 -12.72
N LEU A 2 -32.51 67.02 -11.59
CA LEU A 2 -31.94 66.47 -10.36
C LEU A 2 -31.77 64.96 -10.55
N VAL A 3 -30.55 64.45 -10.42
CA VAL A 3 -30.35 63.01 -10.12
C VAL A 3 -29.99 62.94 -8.66
N ASP A 4 -30.99 62.63 -7.84
CA ASP A 4 -30.83 62.30 -6.43
C ASP A 4 -30.02 61.00 -6.36
N LYS A 5 -28.73 61.10 -6.01
CA LYS A 5 -27.86 59.93 -5.87
C LYS A 5 -28.15 59.29 -4.52
N ASP A 6 -28.96 58.23 -4.52
CA ASP A 6 -29.28 57.46 -3.30
C ASP A 6 -27.97 57.08 -2.58
N PRO A 7 -27.71 57.59 -1.37
CA PRO A 7 -26.48 57.34 -0.62
C PRO A 7 -26.29 55.84 -0.31
N ARG A 8 -27.35 55.03 -0.36
CA ARG A 8 -27.26 53.57 -0.25
C ARG A 8 -26.54 52.95 -1.46
N PHE A 9 -26.69 53.51 -2.66
CA PHE A 9 -26.03 53.01 -3.86
C PHE A 9 -24.52 53.27 -3.85
N GLN A 10 -24.10 54.42 -3.31
CA GLN A 10 -22.69 54.73 -3.12
C GLN A 10 -22.03 53.84 -2.07
N TYR A 11 -22.72 53.59 -0.95
CA TYR A 11 -22.24 52.69 0.10
C TYR A 11 -22.09 51.24 -0.40
N VAL A 12 -23.08 50.74 -1.14
CA VAL A 12 -23.03 49.41 -1.77
C VAL A 12 -21.87 49.29 -2.77
N ASN A 13 -21.65 50.31 -3.61
CA ASN A 13 -20.51 50.33 -4.53
C ASN A 13 -19.15 50.37 -3.80
N LEU A 14 -19.04 51.12 -2.70
CA LEU A 14 -17.81 51.14 -1.88
C LEU A 14 -17.55 49.77 -1.25
N MET A 15 -18.59 49.11 -0.72
CA MET A 15 -18.49 47.77 -0.14
C MET A 15 -18.12 46.71 -1.18
N LEU A 16 -18.72 46.76 -2.37
CA LEU A 16 -18.36 45.89 -3.49
C LEU A 16 -16.91 46.09 -3.94
N SER A 17 -16.45 47.35 -4.00
CA SER A 17 -15.07 47.69 -4.35
C SER A 17 -14.06 47.19 -3.30
N ALA A 18 -14.39 47.31 -2.01
CA ALA A 18 -13.58 46.79 -0.92
C ALA A 18 -13.51 45.26 -0.93
N ILE A 19 -14.64 44.58 -1.19
CA ILE A 19 -14.68 43.11 -1.34
C ILE A 19 -13.81 42.68 -2.53
N LEU A 20 -13.91 43.36 -3.67
CA LEU A 20 -13.10 43.07 -4.85
C LEU A 20 -11.60 43.24 -4.56
N ALA A 21 -11.22 44.33 -3.87
CA ALA A 21 -9.83 44.56 -3.47
C ALA A 21 -9.30 43.47 -2.52
N ILE A 22 -10.10 43.04 -1.54
CA ILE A 22 -9.74 41.93 -0.64
C ILE A 22 -9.58 40.63 -1.43
N VAL A 23 -10.50 40.32 -2.34
CA VAL A 23 -10.42 39.13 -3.20
C VAL A 23 -9.15 39.17 -4.06
N LEU A 24 -8.82 40.31 -4.66
CA LEU A 24 -7.61 40.47 -5.46
C LEU A 24 -6.34 40.30 -4.60
N ILE A 25 -6.28 40.88 -3.41
CA ILE A 25 -5.14 40.71 -2.49
C ILE A 25 -4.99 39.23 -2.09
N VAL A 26 -6.09 38.57 -1.73
CA VAL A 26 -6.10 37.15 -1.36
C VAL A 26 -5.63 36.29 -2.55
N LEU A 27 -6.14 36.53 -3.76
CA LEU A 27 -5.72 35.82 -4.96
C LEU A 27 -4.24 36.06 -5.28
N THR A 28 -3.74 37.28 -5.10
CA THR A 28 -2.32 37.62 -5.33
C THR A 28 -1.42 36.95 -4.28
N CYS A 29 -1.82 36.93 -3.01
CA CYS A 29 -1.12 36.20 -1.95
C CYS A 29 -1.12 34.69 -2.20
N ILE A 30 -2.24 34.12 -2.63
CA ILE A 30 -2.32 32.69 -2.99
C ILE A 30 -1.40 32.40 -4.18
N SER A 31 -1.46 33.23 -5.23
CA SER A 31 -0.64 33.08 -6.43
C SER A 31 0.86 33.14 -6.12
N THR A 32 1.30 34.13 -5.34
CA THR A 32 2.70 34.25 -4.94
C THR A 32 3.14 33.09 -4.06
N HIS A 33 2.32 32.67 -3.09
CA HIS A 33 2.61 31.50 -2.26
C HIS A 33 2.79 30.23 -3.11
N LEU A 34 1.86 29.95 -4.02
CA LEU A 34 1.94 28.80 -4.92
C LEU A 34 3.20 28.85 -5.81
N SER A 35 3.52 30.02 -6.36
CA SER A 35 4.74 30.22 -7.17
C SER A 35 6.01 29.91 -6.37
N THR A 36 6.12 30.42 -5.14
CA THR A 36 7.30 30.17 -4.29
C THR A 36 7.42 28.70 -3.87
N ASP A 37 6.30 28.00 -3.72
CA ASP A 37 6.28 26.58 -3.39
C ASP A 37 6.77 25.73 -4.57
N ASP A 38 6.34 26.06 -5.79
CA ASP A 38 6.79 25.37 -6.99
C ASP A 38 8.27 25.59 -7.30
N GLU A 39 8.78 26.81 -7.09
CA GLU A 39 10.23 27.08 -7.19
C GLU A 39 11.03 26.29 -6.14
N PHE A 40 10.54 26.25 -4.90
CA PHE A 40 11.18 25.48 -3.84
C PHE A 40 11.19 23.98 -4.15
N ARG A 41 10.07 23.42 -4.65
CA ARG A 41 9.99 22.02 -5.09
C ARG A 41 10.99 21.70 -6.20
N LYS A 42 11.09 22.56 -7.21
CA LYS A 42 12.09 22.42 -8.29
C LYS A 42 13.51 22.46 -7.74
N SER A 43 13.80 23.39 -6.81
CA SER A 43 15.11 23.51 -6.17
C SER A 43 15.49 22.26 -5.37
N VAL A 44 14.55 21.69 -4.61
CA VAL A 44 14.76 20.42 -3.89
C VAL A 44 15.03 19.29 -4.87
N HIS A 45 14.23 19.16 -5.93
CA HIS A 45 14.41 18.11 -6.93
C HIS A 45 15.77 18.20 -7.62
N THR A 46 16.19 19.40 -8.05
CA THR A 46 17.51 19.63 -8.63
C THR A 46 18.63 19.26 -7.65
N THR A 47 18.47 19.64 -6.38
CA THR A 47 19.42 19.27 -5.31
C THR A 47 19.50 17.76 -5.16
N GLN A 48 18.37 17.06 -5.04
CA GLN A 48 18.31 15.60 -4.94
C GLN A 48 19.04 14.90 -6.08
N MET A 49 18.81 15.30 -7.33
CA MET A 49 19.45 14.68 -8.49
C MET A 49 20.96 14.97 -8.58
N SER A 50 21.42 16.06 -7.97
CA SER A 50 22.84 16.41 -7.95
C SER A 50 23.65 15.62 -6.92
N LEU A 51 22.98 14.96 -5.96
CA LEU A 51 23.62 14.23 -4.87
C LEU A 51 23.85 12.77 -5.27
N ASP A 52 24.99 12.24 -4.85
CA ASP A 52 25.22 10.80 -4.86
C ASP A 52 24.74 10.21 -3.53
N LEU A 53 23.56 9.60 -3.55
CA LEU A 53 22.89 9.08 -2.36
C LEU A 53 23.37 7.65 -2.10
N VAL A 54 24.25 7.51 -1.11
CA VAL A 54 24.89 6.24 -0.80
C VAL A 54 24.19 5.58 0.38
N LYS A 55 23.67 4.38 0.13
CA LYS A 55 23.07 3.52 1.16
C LYS A 55 24.15 3.01 2.13
N PRO A 56 23.88 2.95 3.46
CA PRO A 56 24.94 2.74 4.45
C PRO A 56 25.62 1.35 4.44
N VAL A 57 25.02 0.29 3.90
CA VAL A 57 25.59 -1.08 3.89
C VAL A 57 25.27 -1.84 2.60
N PHE A 58 26.21 -2.66 2.10
CA PHE A 58 26.04 -3.53 0.92
C PHE A 58 25.00 -4.65 1.14
N SER A 59 25.01 -5.32 2.30
CA SER A 59 24.00 -6.32 2.67
C SER A 59 22.86 -5.68 3.47
N TRP A 60 21.77 -5.31 2.79
CA TRP A 60 20.60 -4.71 3.42
C TRP A 60 19.48 -5.72 3.62
N TYR A 61 19.05 -5.88 4.86
CA TYR A 61 17.94 -6.77 5.19
C TYR A 61 16.62 -6.01 5.11
N TYR A 62 15.68 -6.55 4.35
CA TYR A 62 14.33 -6.01 4.18
C TYR A 62 13.28 -6.73 5.03
N ASN A 63 13.74 -7.55 6.00
CA ASN A 63 12.89 -8.29 6.93
C ASN A 63 12.56 -7.40 8.13
N ASN A 64 11.35 -6.82 8.11
CA ASN A 64 10.83 -6.04 9.23
C ASN A 64 10.09 -6.93 10.22
N THR A 65 10.14 -6.56 11.50
CA THR A 65 9.40 -7.19 12.59
C THR A 65 8.81 -6.10 13.46
N TRP A 66 7.61 -6.32 14.00
CA TRP A 66 7.04 -5.40 14.98
C TRP A 66 7.88 -5.38 16.25
N LYS A 67 8.26 -4.18 16.71
CA LYS A 67 9.02 -3.96 17.94
C LYS A 67 8.26 -3.03 18.88
N SER A 68 8.33 -3.29 20.18
CA SER A 68 7.73 -2.41 21.20
C SER A 68 8.50 -1.10 21.32
N ILE A 69 7.77 0.01 21.49
CA ILE A 69 8.34 1.33 21.68
C ILE A 69 8.35 1.66 23.18
N GLY A 70 9.53 1.86 23.78
CA GLY A 70 9.66 2.25 25.18
C GLY A 70 8.93 1.31 26.15
N ASN A 71 8.08 1.87 27.03
CA ASN A 71 7.31 1.08 27.98
C ASN A 71 6.33 0.11 27.28
N ILE A 72 6.55 -1.20 27.50
CA ILE A 72 5.76 -2.28 26.89
C ILE A 72 4.28 -2.22 27.33
N SER A 73 3.98 -1.70 28.53
CA SER A 73 2.60 -1.61 29.04
C SER A 73 1.69 -0.72 28.19
N ILE A 74 2.26 0.26 27.47
CA ILE A 74 1.52 1.20 26.59
C ILE A 74 1.14 0.51 25.26
N LYS A 75 1.78 -0.61 24.93
CA LYS A 75 1.55 -1.43 23.71
C LYS A 75 1.76 -0.69 22.39
N HIS A 76 2.51 0.41 22.39
CA HIS A 76 2.92 1.09 21.16
C HIS A 76 3.97 0.24 20.43
N LYS A 77 3.86 0.13 19.11
CA LYS A 77 4.77 -0.65 18.28
C LYS A 77 5.26 0.11 17.05
N ILE A 78 6.48 -0.18 16.60
CA ILE A 78 7.08 0.30 15.35
C ILE A 78 7.36 -0.90 14.44
N TYR A 79 7.10 -0.77 13.13
CA TYR A 79 7.30 -1.87 12.18
C TYR A 79 8.38 -1.57 11.16
N SER A 80 8.19 -0.50 10.38
CA SER A 80 8.94 -0.24 9.16
C SER A 80 9.15 1.24 8.95
N ALA A 81 10.26 1.59 8.31
CA ALA A 81 10.55 2.93 7.83
C ALA A 81 10.95 2.90 6.36
N TYR A 82 10.58 3.94 5.59
CA TYR A 82 10.85 4.06 4.16
C TYR A 82 11.40 5.44 3.83
N PHE A 83 12.50 5.50 3.08
CA PHE A 83 12.96 6.76 2.51
C PHE A 83 12.13 7.11 1.28
N ASP A 84 11.33 8.17 1.41
CA ASP A 84 10.47 8.70 0.37
C ASP A 84 11.06 10.00 -0.17
N ARG A 85 11.52 9.94 -1.42
CA ARG A 85 12.10 11.09 -2.13
C ARG A 85 11.05 12.09 -2.59
N ARG A 86 9.75 11.74 -2.57
CA ARG A 86 8.65 12.59 -3.05
C ARG A 86 8.31 13.66 -2.03
N PHE A 87 9.32 14.48 -1.72
CA PHE A 87 9.31 15.50 -0.69
C PHE A 87 8.34 16.65 -1.01
N ASP A 88 8.09 16.86 -2.30
CA ASP A 88 7.13 17.79 -2.88
C ASP A 88 5.67 17.56 -2.42
N ILE A 89 5.37 16.38 -1.86
CA ILE A 89 4.03 15.95 -1.44
C ILE A 89 3.76 16.17 0.05
N ILE A 90 4.75 16.62 0.83
CA ILE A 90 4.50 17.01 2.23
C ILE A 90 3.72 18.33 2.21
N GLU A 91 2.44 18.28 2.60
CA GLU A 91 1.48 19.40 2.51
C GLU A 91 1.92 20.69 3.20
N LYS A 92 2.82 20.58 4.18
CA LYS A 92 3.46 21.73 4.82
C LYS A 92 4.93 21.71 4.43
N LEU A 93 5.34 22.65 3.58
CA LEU A 93 6.76 22.82 3.24
C LEU A 93 7.45 23.48 4.43
N PHE A 94 8.37 22.75 5.06
CA PHE A 94 9.17 23.27 6.16
C PHE A 94 10.42 23.92 5.57
N LYS A 95 10.33 25.22 5.27
CA LYS A 95 11.50 26.05 4.92
C LYS A 95 12.34 26.24 6.19
N HIS A 96 13.29 25.34 6.45
CA HIS A 96 14.36 25.64 7.41
C HIS A 96 15.37 26.56 6.74
N LYS A 97 15.58 27.75 7.32
CA LYS A 97 16.42 28.83 6.76
C LYS A 97 17.87 28.40 6.42
N TYR A 98 18.36 27.31 7.00
CA TYR A 98 19.75 26.84 6.92
C TYR A 98 19.89 25.35 6.56
N ARG A 99 18.81 24.67 6.15
CA ARG A 99 18.86 23.23 5.84
C ARG A 99 17.94 22.92 4.67
N LYS A 100 18.52 22.39 3.59
CA LYS A 100 17.75 21.88 2.45
C LYS A 100 17.33 20.44 2.72
N ALA A 101 16.03 20.19 2.80
CA ALA A 101 15.52 18.83 2.89
C ALA A 101 15.70 18.13 1.54
N ILE A 102 16.18 16.89 1.57
CA ILE A 102 16.47 16.08 0.38
C ILE A 102 15.55 14.86 0.27
N GLY A 103 14.57 14.75 1.16
CA GLY A 103 13.66 13.63 1.23
C GLY A 103 13.02 13.53 2.61
N SER A 104 12.27 12.47 2.83
CA SER A 104 11.70 12.17 4.13
C SER A 104 11.76 10.70 4.44
N VAL A 105 11.77 10.35 5.72
CA VAL A 105 11.59 9.00 6.20
C VAL A 105 10.19 8.88 6.77
N ARG A 106 9.38 8.01 6.16
CA ARG A 106 8.04 7.66 6.62
C ARG A 106 8.11 6.41 7.49
N VAL A 107 7.68 6.53 8.74
CA VAL A 107 7.66 5.46 9.73
C VAL A 107 6.22 5.01 9.97
N PHE A 108 5.99 3.70 9.95
CA PHE A 108 4.71 3.09 10.27
C PHE A 108 4.72 2.51 11.69
N THR A 109 3.74 2.93 12.49
CA THR A 109 3.62 2.57 13.91
C THR A 109 2.18 2.23 14.28
N ILE A 110 2.00 1.55 15.40
CA ILE A 110 0.72 1.43 16.09
C ILE A 110 0.83 2.25 17.39
N LEU A 111 -0.02 3.27 17.52
CA LEU A 111 -0.11 4.11 18.70
C LEU A 111 -1.57 4.17 19.17
N SER A 112 -1.80 4.62 20.40
CA SER A 112 -3.14 4.88 20.91
C SER A 112 -3.89 5.88 20.02
N LEU A 113 -5.18 5.67 19.76
CA LEU A 113 -5.97 6.53 18.86
C LEU A 113 -5.96 8.01 19.29
N GLY A 114 -5.97 8.25 20.61
CA GLY A 114 -5.88 9.57 21.23
C GLY A 114 -4.47 10.17 21.29
N PHE A 115 -3.47 9.57 20.63
CA PHE A 115 -2.10 10.08 20.65
C PHE A 115 -2.01 11.49 20.05
N ARG A 116 -1.36 12.41 20.79
CA ARG A 116 -1.22 13.84 20.44
C ARG A 116 0.18 14.41 20.65
N ASP A 117 1.12 13.60 21.13
CA ASP A 117 2.46 14.08 21.41
C ASP A 117 3.18 14.53 20.13
N HIS A 118 4.06 15.52 20.30
CA HIS A 118 5.08 15.77 19.31
C HIS A 118 6.08 14.60 19.30
N VAL A 119 6.43 14.14 18.12
CA VAL A 119 7.40 13.05 17.93
C VAL A 119 8.71 13.63 17.45
N THR A 120 9.82 13.12 18.00
CA THR A 120 11.16 13.34 17.48
C THR A 120 11.69 12.02 16.92
N CYS A 121 12.11 12.02 15.65
CA CYS A 121 12.86 10.92 15.07
C CYS A 121 14.34 11.01 15.46
N ILE A 122 14.93 9.88 15.79
CA ILE A 122 16.36 9.73 16.02
C ILE A 122 16.90 8.87 14.89
N PHE A 123 17.62 9.51 13.96
CA PHE A 123 18.32 8.82 12.89
C PHE A 123 19.67 8.34 13.39
N ARG A 124 19.99 7.07 13.16
CA ARG A 124 21.31 6.49 13.43
C ARG A 124 22.08 6.37 12.13
N GLN A 125 23.26 6.97 12.09
CA GLN A 125 24.18 6.92 10.96
C GLN A 125 25.03 5.65 10.99
N ARG A 126 25.83 5.43 9.93
CA ARG A 126 26.73 4.27 9.82
C ARG A 126 27.81 4.24 10.91
N ASP A 127 28.28 5.39 11.35
CA ASP A 127 29.27 5.56 12.43
C ASP A 127 28.62 5.53 13.83
N PHE A 128 27.35 5.10 13.91
CA PHE A 128 26.51 5.10 15.12
C PHE A 128 26.20 6.48 15.71
N SER A 129 26.63 7.57 15.06
CA SER A 129 26.21 8.91 15.45
C SER A 129 24.69 9.07 15.27
N THR A 130 24.08 9.92 16.09
CA THR A 130 22.62 10.11 16.06
C THR A 130 22.25 11.54 15.74
N VAL A 131 21.28 11.71 14.84
CA VAL A 131 20.69 13.02 14.50
C VAL A 131 19.23 13.03 14.93
N LYS A 132 18.86 13.99 15.78
CA LYS A 132 17.47 14.18 16.24
C LYS A 132 16.76 15.19 15.34
N ILE A 133 15.60 14.81 14.81
CA ILE A 133 14.79 15.65 13.93
C ILE A 133 13.33 15.56 14.38
N ARG A 134 12.69 16.72 14.54
CA ARG A 134 11.26 16.78 14.85
C ARG A 134 10.44 16.25 13.68
N ALA A 135 9.51 15.34 13.96
CA ALA A 135 8.57 14.86 12.96
C ALA A 135 7.70 16.01 12.46
N VAL A 136 7.51 16.07 11.14
CA VAL A 136 6.71 17.10 10.48
C VAL A 136 5.25 16.73 10.40
N GLN A 137 4.97 15.43 10.37
CA GLN A 137 3.62 14.89 10.34
C GLN A 137 3.56 13.69 11.26
N VAL A 138 2.53 13.67 12.10
CA VAL A 138 2.14 12.53 12.93
C VAL A 138 0.64 12.38 12.71
N LYS A 139 0.25 11.40 11.90
CA LYS A 139 -1.14 11.25 11.48
C LYS A 139 -1.60 9.81 11.64
N SER A 140 -2.80 9.61 12.17
CA SER A 140 -3.43 8.31 12.23
C SER A 140 -4.08 7.94 10.89
N LEU A 141 -4.16 6.63 10.61
CA LEU A 141 -4.80 6.02 9.45
C LEU A 141 -6.08 5.24 9.82
N PRO A 142 -7.03 5.76 10.63
CA PRO A 142 -8.19 4.99 11.07
C PRO A 142 -9.33 5.04 10.04
N ASP A 143 -10.00 3.91 9.85
CA ASP A 143 -11.29 3.78 9.15
C ASP A 143 -12.46 3.69 10.12
N ARG A 144 -12.19 3.31 11.38
CA ARG A 144 -13.21 3.12 12.42
C ARG A 144 -12.88 3.91 13.69
N LYS A 145 -13.91 4.42 14.38
CA LYS A 145 -13.79 5.26 15.58
C LYS A 145 -13.87 4.47 16.90
N ASP A 146 -14.21 3.19 16.83
CA ASP A 146 -14.43 2.27 17.95
C ASP A 146 -13.14 1.58 18.46
N ILE A 147 -12.00 1.78 17.77
CA ILE A 147 -10.74 1.12 18.08
C ILE A 147 -9.88 1.91 19.08
N LYS A 148 -9.23 1.21 20.02
CA LYS A 148 -8.32 1.84 21.02
C LYS A 148 -6.99 2.31 20.43
N TYR A 149 -6.49 1.57 19.46
CA TYR A 149 -5.22 1.83 18.77
C TYR A 149 -5.48 2.09 17.30
N ALA A 150 -4.60 2.86 16.66
CA ALA A 150 -4.62 3.07 15.23
C ALA A 150 -3.21 2.92 14.66
N VAL A 151 -3.14 2.64 13.35
CA VAL A 151 -1.90 2.77 12.60
C VAL A 151 -1.59 4.25 12.43
N PHE A 152 -0.36 4.65 12.66
CA PHE A 152 0.12 6.01 12.43
C PHE A 152 1.18 6.01 11.35
N THR A 153 1.17 7.08 10.56
CA THR A 153 2.26 7.47 9.68
C THR A 153 2.96 8.69 10.28
N ILE A 154 4.24 8.52 10.56
CA ILE A 154 5.13 9.57 11.08
C ILE A 154 6.11 9.93 9.98
N VAL A 155 6.17 11.20 9.59
CA VAL A 155 7.07 11.68 8.54
C VAL A 155 8.14 12.54 9.18
N CYS A 156 9.39 12.18 8.96
CA CYS A 156 10.56 12.90 9.45
C CYS A 156 11.43 13.35 8.28
N PRO A 157 11.68 14.66 8.11
CA PRO A 157 12.47 15.17 7.00
C PRO A 157 13.93 14.75 7.16
N LEU A 158 14.58 14.47 6.03
CA LEU A 158 16.02 14.26 5.97
C LEU A 158 16.65 15.51 5.35
N TYR A 159 17.57 16.13 6.08
CA TYR A 159 18.27 17.33 5.64
C TYR A 159 19.67 16.99 5.18
N LYS A 160 20.14 17.71 4.16
CA LYS A 160 21.56 17.85 3.86
C LYS A 160 22.11 19.07 4.60
N ALA A 161 23.30 18.98 5.19
CA ALA A 161 24.00 20.14 5.71
C ALA A 161 24.62 20.97 4.57
N ASP A 162 24.69 22.29 4.72
CA ASP A 162 25.18 23.18 3.64
C ASP A 162 26.65 22.94 3.26
N ASN A 163 27.46 22.38 4.18
CA ASN A 163 28.88 22.05 3.97
C ASN A 163 29.13 20.56 3.66
N GLU A 164 28.09 19.76 3.45
CA GLU A 164 28.27 18.34 3.09
C GLU A 164 28.68 18.18 1.62
N ASP A 165 29.58 17.23 1.38
CA ASP A 165 30.04 16.83 0.07
C ASP A 165 28.89 16.43 -0.87
N LYS A 166 29.21 16.28 -2.16
CA LYS A 166 28.25 15.77 -3.15
C LYS A 166 27.76 14.35 -2.82
N ILE A 167 28.58 13.59 -2.10
CA ILE A 167 28.27 12.25 -1.60
C ILE A 167 27.53 12.40 -0.27
N MET A 168 26.31 11.88 -0.20
CA MET A 168 25.52 11.90 1.03
C MET A 168 25.24 10.47 1.49
N HIS A 169 25.77 10.13 2.65
CA HIS A 169 25.48 8.87 3.31
C HIS A 169 24.11 8.92 3.98
N LEU A 170 23.22 8.04 3.54
CA LEU A 170 21.88 7.93 4.10
C LEU A 170 21.92 7.27 5.48
N PRO A 171 21.00 7.63 6.40
CA PRO A 171 20.94 7.03 7.73
C PRO A 171 20.60 5.55 7.67
N GLN A 172 21.10 4.76 8.63
CA GLN A 172 20.89 3.32 8.63
C GLN A 172 19.53 2.94 9.23
N GLU A 173 19.22 3.53 10.38
CA GLU A 173 18.04 3.17 11.18
C GLU A 173 17.35 4.43 11.70
N VAL A 174 16.09 4.30 12.05
CA VAL A 174 15.32 5.34 12.74
C VAL A 174 14.63 4.77 13.96
N SER A 175 14.60 5.55 15.03
CA SER A 175 13.72 5.35 16.17
C SER A 175 12.88 6.60 16.40
N ILE A 176 11.85 6.49 17.25
CA ILE A 176 11.00 7.62 17.63
C ILE A 176 10.99 7.80 19.14
N THR A 177 10.93 9.05 19.58
CA THR A 177 10.79 9.44 20.99
C THR A 177 9.70 10.50 21.15
N TYR A 178 9.00 10.46 22.28
CA TYR A 178 7.94 11.40 22.64
C TYR A 178 7.70 11.44 24.16
N PRO A 179 7.18 12.55 24.72
CA PRO A 179 7.11 12.77 26.16
C PRO A 179 6.31 11.74 26.97
N SER A 180 5.15 11.29 26.47
CA SER A 180 4.28 10.33 27.18
C SER A 180 4.89 8.94 27.36
N ASN A 181 6.03 8.65 26.72
CA ASN A 181 6.80 7.43 26.91
C ASN A 181 8.29 7.77 27.02
N SER A 182 8.67 8.42 28.11
CA SER A 182 10.03 8.94 28.34
C SER A 182 11.14 7.89 28.22
N LEU A 183 10.84 6.59 28.45
CA LEU A 183 11.77 5.48 28.23
C LEU A 183 12.36 5.44 26.82
N THR A 184 11.63 5.96 25.82
CA THR A 184 12.12 6.05 24.44
C THR A 184 13.36 6.92 24.27
N ASN A 185 13.63 7.85 25.20
CA ASN A 185 14.87 8.65 25.20
C ASN A 185 16.10 7.88 25.69
N PHE A 186 15.90 6.94 26.61
CA PHE A 186 16.99 6.18 27.23
C PHE A 186 17.24 4.85 26.51
N HIS A 187 16.17 4.22 26.01
CA HIS A 187 16.20 2.95 25.29
C HIS A 187 15.45 3.07 23.95
N PRO A 188 16.06 3.75 22.96
CA PRO A 188 15.46 3.90 21.63
C PRO A 188 15.35 2.56 20.89
N THR A 189 14.14 2.24 20.44
CA THR A 189 13.88 1.06 19.59
C THR A 189 14.09 1.43 18.12
N TYR A 190 15.15 0.92 17.51
CA TYR A 190 15.48 1.19 16.11
C TYR A 190 14.86 0.19 15.13
N VAL A 191 14.43 0.70 13.97
CA VAL A 191 14.08 -0.08 12.78
C VAL A 191 14.92 0.38 11.58
N PRO A 192 15.31 -0.54 10.67
CA PRO A 192 16.07 -0.17 9.48
C PRO A 192 15.22 0.68 8.53
N ILE A 193 15.87 1.63 7.86
CA ILE A 193 15.21 2.46 6.84
C ILE A 193 15.26 1.74 5.50
N SER A 194 14.12 1.54 4.86
CA SER A 194 14.04 0.86 3.57
C SER A 194 14.38 1.83 2.44
N TYR A 195 15.34 1.42 1.62
CA TYR A 195 15.81 2.08 0.41
C TYR A 195 15.60 1.14 -0.80
N PRO A 196 15.68 1.64 -2.04
CA PRO A 196 15.72 0.78 -3.23
C PRO A 196 16.74 -0.35 -3.11
N ARG A 197 16.41 -1.54 -3.62
CA ARG A 197 17.38 -2.65 -3.71
C ARG A 197 18.55 -2.27 -4.61
N ASN A 198 18.25 -1.63 -5.73
CA ASN A 198 19.20 -0.97 -6.59
C ASN A 198 19.02 0.56 -6.47
N MET A 199 20.04 1.27 -5.99
CA MET A 199 19.99 2.73 -5.80
C MET A 199 19.85 3.50 -7.12
N ASP A 200 20.26 2.93 -8.26
CA ASP A 200 20.03 3.53 -9.59
C ASP A 200 18.52 3.69 -9.88
N GLN A 201 17.68 2.88 -9.24
CA GLN A 201 16.23 2.93 -9.39
C GLN A 201 15.59 4.07 -8.59
N LEU A 202 16.32 4.75 -7.72
CA LEU A 202 15.75 5.77 -6.82
C LEU A 202 15.03 6.86 -7.61
N PHE A 203 15.65 7.40 -8.66
CA PHE A 203 15.06 8.42 -9.54
C PHE A 203 14.62 7.89 -10.90
N ALA A 204 14.81 6.59 -11.16
CA ALA A 204 14.39 5.97 -12.41
C ALA A 204 12.86 5.98 -12.55
N LYS A 205 12.41 5.85 -13.81
CA LYS A 205 11.00 5.59 -14.10
C LYS A 205 10.59 4.25 -13.49
N SER A 206 9.42 4.20 -12.88
CA SER A 206 8.89 2.99 -12.28
C SER A 206 8.72 1.87 -13.31
N GLN A 207 9.05 0.65 -12.89
CA GLN A 207 8.97 -0.52 -13.75
C GLN A 207 7.49 -0.89 -13.95
N PRO A 208 7.02 -1.13 -15.20
CA PRO A 208 5.63 -1.48 -15.48
C PRO A 208 5.33 -2.94 -15.11
N ILE A 209 5.51 -3.25 -13.83
CA ILE A 209 5.32 -4.55 -13.19
C ILE A 209 4.12 -4.44 -12.25
N LEU A 210 3.30 -5.48 -12.25
CA LEU A 210 2.26 -5.70 -11.25
C LEU A 210 2.79 -6.61 -10.16
N SER A 211 2.84 -6.09 -8.95
CA SER A 211 2.97 -6.88 -7.73
C SER A 211 1.61 -7.11 -7.06
N VAL A 212 1.55 -8.01 -6.09
CA VAL A 212 0.34 -8.30 -5.32
C VAL A 212 0.65 -8.18 -3.83
N CYS A 213 -0.07 -7.28 -3.17
CA CYS A 213 -0.14 -7.15 -1.72
C CYS A 213 -1.24 -8.05 -1.19
N VAL A 214 -0.85 -9.19 -0.64
CA VAL A 214 -1.80 -10.17 -0.10
C VAL A 214 -2.05 -9.84 1.36
N ALA A 215 -3.31 -9.63 1.74
CA ALA A 215 -3.68 -9.38 3.14
C ALA A 215 -3.14 -10.50 4.06
N PRO A 216 -2.87 -10.19 5.34
CA PRO A 216 -2.38 -11.20 6.29
C PRO A 216 -3.26 -12.44 6.27
N LEU A 217 -2.61 -13.60 6.12
CA LEU A 217 -3.29 -14.88 6.18
C LEU A 217 -3.93 -15.06 7.57
N GLN A 218 -5.11 -15.67 7.59
CA GLN A 218 -5.80 -15.97 8.85
C GLN A 218 -4.93 -16.88 9.73
N LYS A 219 -5.01 -16.70 11.05
CA LYS A 219 -4.30 -17.56 11.99
C LYS A 219 -4.67 -19.03 11.74
N HIS A 220 -3.67 -19.91 11.68
CA HIS A 220 -3.83 -21.33 11.40
C HIS A 220 -4.43 -21.66 10.01
N TYR A 221 -4.25 -20.80 9.01
CA TYR A 221 -4.59 -21.15 7.64
C TYR A 221 -3.79 -22.38 7.15
N ARG A 222 -4.47 -23.34 6.50
CA ARG A 222 -3.89 -24.63 6.08
C ARG A 222 -4.11 -25.01 4.61
N ASN A 223 -4.98 -24.30 3.89
CA ASN A 223 -5.34 -24.68 2.53
C ASN A 223 -4.26 -24.23 1.53
N VAL A 224 -3.27 -25.09 1.32
CA VAL A 224 -2.13 -24.84 0.42
C VAL A 224 -2.59 -24.73 -1.03
N LEU A 225 -3.53 -25.58 -1.45
CA LEU A 225 -4.03 -25.56 -2.83
C LEU A 225 -4.62 -24.19 -3.20
N ARG A 226 -5.34 -23.56 -2.26
CA ARG A 226 -5.92 -22.23 -2.45
C ARG A 226 -4.85 -21.14 -2.61
N ILE A 227 -3.71 -21.25 -1.91
CA ILE A 227 -2.58 -20.32 -2.08
C ILE A 227 -1.93 -20.54 -3.45
N ALA A 228 -1.67 -21.80 -3.82
CA ALA A 228 -1.08 -22.14 -5.11
C ALA A 228 -1.94 -21.61 -6.27
N GLU A 229 -3.24 -21.86 -6.24
CA GLU A 229 -4.18 -21.35 -7.23
C GLU A 229 -4.22 -19.82 -7.26
N PHE A 230 -4.28 -19.16 -6.10
CA PHE A 230 -4.29 -17.69 -6.03
C PHE A 230 -3.04 -17.10 -6.72
N VAL A 231 -1.86 -17.59 -6.37
CA VAL A 231 -0.59 -17.09 -6.92
C VAL A 231 -0.54 -17.36 -8.44
N GLU A 232 -0.82 -18.58 -8.88
CA GLU A 232 -0.74 -18.93 -10.30
C GLU A 232 -1.82 -18.22 -11.14
N MET A 233 -3.01 -17.98 -10.59
CA MET A 233 -4.05 -17.16 -11.23
C MET A 233 -3.57 -15.72 -11.43
N TYR A 234 -3.00 -15.08 -10.40
CA TYR A 234 -2.46 -13.74 -10.53
C TYR A 234 -1.27 -13.67 -11.50
N ARG A 235 -0.43 -14.72 -11.56
CA ARG A 235 0.65 -14.81 -12.55
C ARG A 235 0.11 -14.89 -13.98
N LEU A 236 -0.97 -15.63 -14.22
CA LEU A 236 -1.68 -15.62 -15.52
C LEU A 236 -2.28 -14.25 -15.83
N LEU A 237 -2.73 -13.52 -14.82
CA LEU A 237 -3.20 -12.14 -14.94
C LEU A 237 -2.05 -11.11 -15.08
N GLY A 238 -0.79 -11.56 -15.11
CA GLY A 238 0.39 -10.76 -15.40
C GLY A 238 1.13 -10.22 -14.17
N ALA A 239 0.77 -10.65 -12.95
CA ALA A 239 1.55 -10.35 -11.76
C ALA A 239 2.91 -11.06 -11.80
N LYS A 240 3.96 -10.37 -11.33
CA LYS A 240 5.32 -10.92 -11.28
C LYS A 240 5.84 -11.15 -9.86
N HIS A 241 5.33 -10.42 -8.88
CA HIS A 241 5.85 -10.46 -7.52
C HIS A 241 4.72 -10.42 -6.49
N PHE A 242 4.91 -11.10 -5.36
CA PHE A 242 3.94 -11.19 -4.28
C PHE A 242 4.58 -10.81 -2.96
N TYR A 243 3.82 -10.14 -2.10
CA TYR A 243 4.21 -9.86 -0.73
C TYR A 243 3.27 -10.59 0.21
N PHE A 244 3.81 -11.60 0.91
CA PHE A 244 3.11 -12.32 1.96
C PHE A 244 3.61 -11.85 3.32
N TYR A 245 2.68 -11.74 4.26
CA TYR A 245 2.94 -11.38 5.64
C TYR A 245 2.62 -12.57 6.51
N GLU A 246 3.67 -13.20 7.04
CA GLU A 246 3.58 -14.51 7.66
C GLU A 246 3.76 -14.43 9.18
N ASP A 247 2.84 -15.03 9.91
CA ASP A 247 2.98 -15.42 11.32
C ASP A 247 3.09 -16.95 11.47
N THR A 248 2.44 -17.57 12.44
CA THR A 248 2.53 -18.98 12.80
C THR A 248 1.62 -19.86 11.90
N HIS A 249 2.03 -20.06 10.65
CA HIS A 249 1.32 -20.96 9.71
C HIS A 249 1.77 -22.41 9.79
N SER A 250 0.97 -23.30 9.19
CA SER A 250 1.27 -24.73 9.08
C SER A 250 2.59 -24.97 8.33
N ARG A 251 3.21 -26.13 8.60
CA ARG A 251 4.44 -26.55 7.92
C ARG A 251 4.31 -26.55 6.39
N ASP A 252 3.13 -26.89 5.88
CA ASP A 252 2.89 -27.02 4.44
C ASP A 252 2.69 -25.68 3.75
N VAL A 253 2.00 -24.73 4.39
CA VAL A 253 1.94 -23.34 3.91
C VAL A 253 3.34 -22.74 3.86
N LYS A 254 4.14 -22.92 4.93
CA LYS A 254 5.55 -22.50 4.98
C LYS A 254 6.38 -23.11 3.86
N ARG A 255 6.13 -24.39 3.52
CA ARG A 255 6.83 -25.10 2.44
C ARG A 255 6.56 -24.45 1.10
N LEU A 256 5.29 -24.22 0.75
CA LEU A 256 4.90 -23.58 -0.50
C LEU A 256 5.42 -22.14 -0.60
N LEU A 257 5.24 -21.33 0.45
CA LEU A 257 5.72 -19.95 0.43
C LEU A 257 7.25 -19.90 0.29
N LYS A 258 7.99 -20.76 1.00
CA LYS A 258 9.45 -20.86 0.88
C LYS A 258 9.88 -21.22 -0.55
N HIS A 259 9.13 -22.07 -1.24
CA HIS A 259 9.36 -22.38 -2.65
C HIS A 259 9.23 -21.13 -3.51
N TYR A 260 8.11 -20.39 -3.41
CA TYR A 260 7.95 -19.12 -4.14
C TYR A 260 9.02 -18.08 -3.84
N ARG A 261 9.49 -18.00 -2.58
CA ARG A 261 10.61 -17.12 -2.20
C ARG A 261 11.91 -17.53 -2.88
N LYS A 262 12.21 -18.83 -2.96
CA LYS A 262 13.42 -19.34 -3.61
C LYS A 262 13.43 -19.00 -5.11
N GLU A 263 12.26 -19.09 -5.76
CA GLU A 263 12.07 -18.76 -7.17
C GLU A 263 12.01 -17.24 -7.44
N GLY A 264 12.13 -16.39 -6.41
CA GLY A 264 12.04 -14.94 -6.56
C GLY A 264 10.64 -14.43 -6.91
N ILE A 265 9.60 -15.25 -6.71
CA ILE A 265 8.19 -14.91 -7.00
C ILE A 265 7.57 -14.13 -5.83
N ALA A 266 8.04 -14.36 -4.60
CA ALA A 266 7.45 -13.75 -3.42
C ALA A 266 8.46 -13.34 -2.36
N ASP A 267 8.24 -12.19 -1.73
CA ASP A 267 8.81 -11.87 -0.43
C ASP A 267 7.89 -12.39 0.67
N ILE A 268 8.47 -13.02 1.69
CA ILE A 268 7.76 -13.49 2.88
C ILE A 268 8.27 -12.68 4.07
N LEU A 269 7.41 -11.81 4.58
CA LEU A 269 7.75 -10.83 5.61
C LEU A 269 7.26 -11.31 6.97
N PRO A 270 8.10 -11.27 8.01
CA PRO A 270 7.65 -11.57 9.37
C PRO A 270 6.53 -10.62 9.80
N TRP A 271 5.46 -11.19 10.36
CA TRP A 271 4.30 -10.45 10.86
C TRP A 271 3.98 -10.85 12.31
N ASN A 272 4.99 -10.73 13.18
CA ASN A 272 4.95 -11.03 14.62
C ASN A 272 4.11 -10.03 15.44
N LEU A 273 2.97 -9.60 14.90
CA LEU A 273 2.00 -8.78 15.59
C LEU A 273 1.03 -9.69 16.32
N GLU A 274 1.28 -9.94 17.61
CA GLU A 274 0.27 -10.58 18.47
C GLU A 274 -1.04 -9.79 18.37
N THR A 275 -2.07 -10.41 17.80
CA THR A 275 -3.40 -9.83 17.68
C THR A 275 -4.07 -9.84 19.05
N TYR A 276 -3.94 -8.75 19.80
CA TYR A 276 -4.66 -8.55 21.05
C TYR A 276 -6.10 -8.11 20.73
N HIS A 277 -7.06 -9.03 20.75
CA HIS A 277 -8.49 -8.74 20.51
C HIS A 277 -8.83 -8.21 19.10
N ASP A 278 -10.13 -8.14 18.79
CA ASP A 278 -10.68 -7.86 17.45
C ASP A 278 -10.22 -6.53 16.82
N ASP A 279 -9.92 -5.51 17.64
CA ASP A 279 -9.38 -4.21 17.19
C ASP A 279 -8.02 -4.35 16.49
N SER A 280 -7.24 -5.36 16.86
CA SER A 280 -5.87 -5.56 16.36
C SER A 280 -5.85 -6.09 14.92
N TYR A 281 -6.86 -6.86 14.50
CA TYR A 281 -6.88 -7.44 13.15
C TYR A 281 -7.03 -6.35 12.08
N PHE A 282 -7.94 -5.39 12.29
CA PHE A 282 -8.14 -4.30 11.34
C PHE A 282 -6.88 -3.43 11.23
N ASN A 283 -6.28 -3.06 12.36
CA ASN A 283 -5.03 -2.30 12.37
C ASN A 283 -3.87 -3.05 11.71
N ALA A 284 -3.81 -4.38 11.89
CA ALA A 284 -2.83 -5.22 11.21
C ALA A 284 -3.01 -5.15 9.68
N VAL A 285 -4.24 -5.26 9.19
CA VAL A 285 -4.52 -5.15 7.74
C VAL A 285 -4.12 -3.78 7.21
N ILE A 286 -4.53 -2.67 7.85
CA ILE A 286 -4.17 -1.33 7.38
C ILE A 286 -2.65 -1.10 7.41
N ALA A 287 -1.96 -1.56 8.45
CA ALA A 287 -0.51 -1.44 8.55
C ALA A 287 0.18 -2.24 7.43
N GLN A 288 -0.28 -3.47 7.19
CA GLN A 288 0.25 -4.35 6.15
C GLN A 288 0.07 -3.76 4.76
N ILE A 289 -1.12 -3.25 4.44
CA ILE A 289 -1.43 -2.70 3.11
C ILE A 289 -0.51 -1.51 2.83
N ASN A 290 -0.31 -0.62 3.80
CA ASN A 290 0.57 0.54 3.63
C ASN A 290 2.05 0.15 3.59
N ASP A 291 2.51 -0.80 4.41
CA ASP A 291 3.88 -1.34 4.30
C ASP A 291 4.12 -1.93 2.91
N CYS A 292 3.20 -2.76 2.43
CA CYS A 292 3.32 -3.42 1.13
C CYS A 292 3.34 -2.42 -0.03
N SER A 293 2.44 -1.43 0.02
CA SER A 293 2.36 -0.38 -0.99
C SER A 293 3.67 0.41 -1.08
N TYR A 294 4.26 0.77 0.07
CA TYR A 294 5.53 1.48 0.12
C TYR A 294 6.72 0.59 -0.23
N ARG A 295 6.68 -0.70 0.08
CA ARG A 295 7.70 -1.66 -0.34
C ARG A 295 7.74 -1.82 -1.84
N ALA A 296 6.60 -2.08 -2.47
CA ALA A 296 6.49 -2.17 -3.93
C ALA A 296 6.99 -0.89 -4.62
N MET A 297 6.70 0.27 -4.03
CA MET A 297 7.17 1.57 -4.53
C MET A 297 8.68 1.79 -4.32
N ILE A 298 9.17 1.72 -3.09
CA ILE A 298 10.50 2.20 -2.71
C ILE A 298 11.55 1.11 -2.89
N VAL A 299 11.27 -0.11 -2.44
CA VAL A 299 12.27 -1.19 -2.42
C VAL A 299 12.45 -1.76 -3.82
N ASP A 300 11.33 -2.00 -4.52
CA ASP A 300 11.33 -2.73 -5.79
C ASP A 300 11.00 -1.86 -7.02
N ASN A 301 10.59 -0.60 -6.83
CA ASN A 301 10.28 0.36 -7.91
C ASN A 301 9.23 -0.17 -8.90
N TYR A 302 8.27 -0.97 -8.43
CA TYR A 302 7.16 -1.49 -9.23
C TYR A 302 6.06 -0.44 -9.34
N ARG A 303 5.58 -0.20 -10.56
CA ARG A 303 4.54 0.79 -10.85
C ARG A 303 3.17 0.41 -10.30
N TYR A 304 2.82 -0.87 -10.27
CA TYR A 304 1.48 -1.33 -9.91
C TYR A 304 1.51 -2.33 -8.75
N ALA A 305 0.56 -2.21 -7.83
CA ALA A 305 0.30 -3.21 -6.80
C ALA A 305 -1.19 -3.50 -6.70
N ALA A 306 -1.60 -4.77 -6.83
CA ALA A 306 -2.95 -5.20 -6.48
C ALA A 306 -3.05 -5.37 -4.97
N VAL A 307 -4.02 -4.73 -4.32
CA VAL A 307 -4.29 -4.88 -2.88
C VAL A 307 -5.51 -5.76 -2.73
N VAL A 308 -5.32 -7.00 -2.28
CA VAL A 308 -6.37 -8.05 -2.26
C VAL A 308 -6.20 -9.03 -1.11
N ASP A 309 -7.30 -9.67 -0.75
CA ASP A 309 -7.32 -10.81 0.16
C ASP A 309 -7.11 -12.12 -0.63
N LEU A 310 -6.76 -13.22 0.05
CA LEU A 310 -6.47 -14.51 -0.61
C LEU A 310 -7.70 -15.11 -1.33
N ASP A 311 -8.89 -14.69 -0.95
CA ASP A 311 -10.17 -15.10 -1.53
C ASP A 311 -10.69 -14.17 -2.63
N GLU A 312 -9.88 -13.21 -3.06
CA GLU A 312 -10.25 -12.13 -3.97
C GLU A 312 -9.39 -12.16 -5.24
N ILE A 313 -10.03 -12.27 -6.41
CA ILE A 313 -9.37 -12.22 -7.73
C ILE A 313 -9.89 -11.01 -8.51
N LEU A 314 -9.01 -10.08 -8.83
CA LEU A 314 -9.30 -8.98 -9.76
C LEU A 314 -9.35 -9.53 -11.18
N MET A 315 -10.54 -9.55 -11.79
CA MET A 315 -10.75 -10.15 -13.09
C MET A 315 -11.01 -9.07 -14.15
N PRO A 316 -10.17 -8.92 -15.18
CA PRO A 316 -10.48 -8.09 -16.33
C PRO A 316 -11.37 -8.88 -17.29
N VAL A 317 -12.53 -8.37 -17.65
CA VAL A 317 -13.52 -9.10 -18.47
C VAL A 317 -13.12 -9.11 -19.94
N ASN A 318 -12.74 -7.95 -20.50
CA ASN A 318 -12.48 -7.78 -21.93
C ASN A 318 -10.98 -7.82 -22.30
N TYR A 319 -10.12 -8.24 -21.36
CA TYR A 319 -8.67 -8.26 -21.56
C TYR A 319 -8.09 -9.56 -21.04
N ASN A 320 -7.12 -10.11 -21.77
CA ASN A 320 -6.48 -11.40 -21.43
C ASN A 320 -5.80 -11.38 -20.04
N SER A 321 -5.34 -10.22 -19.57
CA SER A 321 -4.64 -10.06 -18.29
C SER A 321 -4.84 -8.66 -17.70
N LEU A 322 -4.60 -8.52 -16.39
CA LEU A 322 -4.63 -7.22 -15.71
C LEU A 322 -3.54 -6.30 -16.27
N MET A 323 -2.34 -6.86 -16.49
CA MET A 323 -1.26 -6.11 -17.12
C MET A 323 -1.56 -5.68 -18.55
N GLY A 324 -2.29 -6.49 -19.32
CA GLY A 324 -2.76 -6.12 -20.66
C GLY A 324 -3.70 -4.93 -20.63
N TYR A 325 -4.63 -4.90 -19.67
CA TYR A 325 -5.50 -3.75 -19.42
C TYR A 325 -4.69 -2.51 -19.00
N LEU A 326 -3.82 -2.62 -17.99
CA LEU A 326 -3.04 -1.50 -17.46
C LEU A 326 -2.17 -0.85 -18.54
N ARG A 327 -1.49 -1.63 -19.37
CA ARG A 327 -0.66 -1.11 -20.48
C ARG A 327 -1.47 -0.31 -21.51
N LYS A 328 -2.73 -0.69 -21.75
CA LYS A 328 -3.59 -0.03 -22.74
C LYS A 328 -4.34 1.18 -22.16
N CYS A 329 -4.70 1.12 -20.88
CA CYS A 329 -5.66 2.05 -20.27
C CYS A 329 -5.05 3.04 -19.26
N ASP A 330 -3.87 2.77 -18.71
CA ASP A 330 -3.20 3.71 -17.81
C ASP A 330 -2.67 4.93 -18.59
N LYS A 331 -3.32 6.08 -18.39
CA LYS A 331 -2.94 7.37 -18.99
C LYS A 331 -1.79 8.06 -18.26
N GLY A 332 -1.22 7.45 -17.22
CA GLY A 332 -0.11 7.98 -16.43
C GLY A 332 -0.50 8.87 -15.24
N ARG A 333 -1.78 9.26 -15.13
CA ARG A 333 -2.34 10.02 -13.99
C ARG A 333 -3.42 9.26 -13.23
N THR A 334 -3.50 7.95 -13.41
CA THR A 334 -4.43 7.11 -12.64
C THR A 334 -3.78 6.68 -11.33
N SER A 335 -4.42 6.98 -10.18
CA SER A 335 -3.92 6.56 -8.87
C SER A 335 -4.31 5.14 -8.50
N ALA A 336 -5.52 4.73 -8.88
CA ALA A 336 -6.01 3.38 -8.65
C ALA A 336 -7.02 2.95 -9.72
N PHE A 337 -7.09 1.65 -9.97
CA PHE A 337 -8.10 0.99 -10.80
C PHE A 337 -8.99 0.17 -9.87
N VAL A 338 -10.22 0.64 -9.62
CA VAL A 338 -11.12 0.10 -8.60
C VAL A 338 -12.09 -0.91 -9.22
N PHE A 339 -12.15 -2.11 -8.62
CA PHE A 339 -13.00 -3.22 -9.06
C PHE A 339 -14.15 -3.39 -8.07
N CYS A 340 -15.39 -3.39 -8.57
CA CYS A 340 -16.58 -3.64 -7.77
C CYS A 340 -16.72 -5.13 -7.44
N ASN A 341 -17.18 -5.42 -6.22
CA ASN A 341 -17.23 -6.77 -5.69
C ASN A 341 -18.43 -7.58 -6.21
N SER A 342 -18.15 -8.82 -6.61
CA SER A 342 -19.13 -9.86 -6.88
C SER A 342 -18.82 -11.14 -6.09
N PHE A 343 -19.80 -11.63 -5.35
CA PHE A 343 -19.63 -12.77 -4.44
C PHE A 343 -19.86 -14.10 -5.12
N PHE A 344 -18.89 -15.00 -5.06
CA PHE A 344 -19.00 -16.41 -5.43
C PHE A 344 -19.24 -17.27 -4.20
N TYR A 345 -20.26 -18.13 -4.24
CA TYR A 345 -20.66 -18.91 -3.08
C TYR A 345 -19.90 -20.24 -3.01
N MET A 346 -18.98 -20.35 -2.05
CA MET A 346 -18.11 -21.51 -1.90
C MET A 346 -18.82 -22.80 -1.45
N LYS A 347 -20.01 -22.71 -0.84
CA LYS A 347 -20.79 -23.91 -0.45
C LYS A 347 -21.77 -24.36 -1.53
N ASP A 348 -21.87 -23.65 -2.66
CA ASP A 348 -22.62 -24.15 -3.82
C ASP A 348 -21.93 -25.39 -4.43
N ARG A 349 -22.67 -26.17 -5.23
CA ARG A 349 -22.15 -27.34 -5.94
C ARG A 349 -20.98 -26.98 -6.86
N ASN A 350 -19.95 -27.82 -6.86
CA ASN A 350 -18.85 -27.70 -7.81
C ASN A 350 -19.35 -27.97 -9.22
N ASP A 351 -18.93 -27.15 -10.17
CA ASP A 351 -19.01 -27.45 -11.59
C ASP A 351 -17.64 -27.99 -12.03
N THR A 352 -17.58 -29.27 -12.37
CA THR A 352 -16.34 -29.96 -12.74
C THR A 352 -16.20 -30.20 -14.23
N TYR A 353 -17.11 -29.67 -15.06
CA TYR A 353 -17.16 -29.95 -16.50
C TYR A 353 -15.83 -29.60 -17.22
N SER A 354 -15.19 -28.51 -16.83
CA SER A 354 -13.92 -28.06 -17.41
C SER A 354 -12.67 -28.65 -16.75
N THR A 355 -12.81 -29.64 -15.86
CA THR A 355 -11.67 -30.22 -15.14
C THR A 355 -10.96 -31.25 -16.01
N PRO A 356 -9.67 -31.05 -16.36
CA PRO A 356 -8.94 -32.03 -17.16
C PRO A 356 -8.87 -33.41 -16.48
N ILE A 357 -8.90 -34.48 -17.27
CA ILE A 357 -8.83 -35.86 -16.73
C ILE A 357 -7.51 -36.09 -16.00
N TYR A 358 -6.42 -35.53 -16.51
CA TYR A 358 -5.07 -35.67 -15.94
C TYR A 358 -4.82 -34.81 -14.68
N ALA A 359 -5.69 -33.84 -14.38
CA ALA A 359 -5.46 -32.90 -13.28
C ALA A 359 -5.44 -33.63 -11.93
N ARG A 360 -4.36 -33.44 -11.16
CA ARG A 360 -4.19 -34.03 -9.83
C ARG A 360 -4.91 -33.19 -8.77
N ASN A 361 -4.76 -31.87 -8.83
CA ASN A 361 -5.37 -30.94 -7.88
C ASN A 361 -6.73 -30.45 -8.38
N ARG A 362 -7.74 -31.32 -8.34
CA ARG A 362 -9.04 -31.17 -9.05
C ARG A 362 -10.02 -30.11 -8.50
N PHE A 363 -9.73 -29.49 -7.36
CA PHE A 363 -10.65 -28.59 -6.66
C PHE A 363 -10.20 -27.12 -6.64
N LEU A 364 -9.77 -26.62 -7.80
CA LEU A 364 -9.47 -25.20 -7.99
C LEU A 364 -10.75 -24.37 -7.83
N TYR A 365 -10.80 -23.44 -6.87
CA TYR A 365 -12.01 -22.70 -6.51
C TYR A 365 -12.45 -21.74 -7.61
N THR A 366 -11.51 -21.08 -8.29
CA THR A 366 -11.82 -20.20 -9.43
C THR A 366 -12.38 -20.96 -10.63
N GLN A 367 -12.06 -22.25 -10.74
CA GLN A 367 -12.48 -23.10 -11.85
C GLN A 367 -13.76 -23.87 -11.54
N THR A 368 -13.96 -24.28 -10.28
CA THR A 368 -15.10 -25.12 -9.88
C THR A 368 -16.27 -24.34 -9.29
N LYS A 369 -16.04 -23.16 -8.71
CA LYS A 369 -17.09 -22.29 -8.15
C LYS A 369 -17.42 -21.17 -9.14
N VAL A 370 -18.38 -21.46 -10.01
CA VAL A 370 -18.78 -20.56 -11.11
C VAL A 370 -20.05 -19.78 -10.83
N ARG A 371 -20.70 -20.01 -9.69
CA ARG A 371 -21.96 -19.34 -9.35
C ARG A 371 -21.72 -18.17 -8.41
N ARG A 372 -22.17 -17.01 -8.85
CA ARG A 372 -22.06 -15.75 -8.10
C ARG A 372 -23.43 -15.13 -7.83
N ALA A 373 -23.48 -14.26 -6.83
CA ALA A 373 -24.62 -13.39 -6.61
C ALA A 373 -24.81 -12.50 -7.85
N ASP A 374 -26.06 -12.37 -8.29
CA ASP A 374 -26.44 -11.48 -9.40
C ASP A 374 -26.03 -10.02 -9.09
N GLN A 375 -26.34 -9.58 -7.87
CA GLN A 375 -26.06 -8.23 -7.41
C GLN A 375 -24.57 -7.97 -7.21
N ILE A 376 -24.07 -6.96 -7.91
CA ILE A 376 -22.74 -6.37 -7.70
C ILE A 376 -22.83 -5.31 -6.59
N LYS A 377 -21.83 -5.30 -5.71
CA LYS A 377 -21.77 -4.30 -4.63
C LYS A 377 -21.48 -2.90 -5.18
N PRO A 378 -22.01 -1.84 -4.53
CA PRO A 378 -21.62 -0.47 -4.83
C PRO A 378 -20.11 -0.25 -4.72
N VAL A 379 -19.61 0.78 -5.40
CA VAL A 379 -18.21 1.19 -5.33
C VAL A 379 -17.81 1.43 -3.87
N TYR A 380 -16.61 0.99 -3.50
CA TYR A 380 -16.02 1.05 -2.14
C TYR A 380 -16.69 0.14 -1.10
N ALA A 381 -17.83 -0.49 -1.40
CA ALA A 381 -18.42 -1.51 -0.55
C ALA A 381 -17.73 -2.85 -0.77
N GLN A 382 -16.58 -3.04 -0.11
CA GLN A 382 -15.68 -4.19 -0.29
C GLN A 382 -15.07 -4.28 -1.69
N SER A 383 -14.89 -3.13 -2.35
CA SER A 383 -14.07 -3.05 -3.56
C SER A 383 -12.61 -3.34 -3.24
N LYS A 384 -11.86 -3.75 -4.26
CA LYS A 384 -10.40 -3.84 -4.21
C LYS A 384 -9.83 -3.15 -5.44
N CYS A 385 -8.53 -2.85 -5.43
CA CYS A 385 -7.95 -2.09 -6.52
C CYS A 385 -6.52 -2.50 -6.85
N ILE A 386 -6.12 -2.13 -8.07
CA ILE A 386 -4.72 -2.02 -8.44
C ILE A 386 -4.33 -0.55 -8.25
N ILE A 387 -3.34 -0.29 -7.39
CA ILE A 387 -2.83 1.05 -7.16
C ILE A 387 -1.62 1.33 -8.05
N ASN A 388 -1.47 2.58 -8.48
CA ASN A 388 -0.19 3.12 -8.89
C ASN A 388 0.60 3.47 -7.64
N THR A 389 1.65 2.69 -7.38
CA THR A 389 2.43 2.77 -6.14
C THR A 389 3.08 4.14 -5.96
N HIS A 390 3.51 4.81 -7.03
CA HIS A 390 4.13 6.14 -6.95
C HIS A 390 3.11 7.26 -6.70
N SER A 391 1.82 6.98 -6.82
CA SER A 391 0.73 7.91 -6.51
C SER A 391 0.15 7.71 -5.10
N VAL A 392 0.45 6.60 -4.42
CA VAL A 392 -0.16 6.28 -3.12
C VAL A 392 0.50 7.06 -1.98
N LEU A 393 -0.33 7.61 -1.09
CA LEU A 393 0.11 8.21 0.17
C LEU A 393 -0.44 7.43 1.36
N GLU A 394 -1.75 7.15 1.33
CA GLU A 394 -2.48 6.44 2.37
C GLU A 394 -3.49 5.49 1.72
N MET A 395 -3.35 4.19 2.01
CA MET A 395 -4.19 3.14 1.46
C MET A 395 -5.08 2.53 2.54
N GLY A 396 -6.38 2.41 2.24
CA GLY A 396 -7.35 1.69 3.08
C GLY A 396 -7.53 0.24 2.62
N ASN A 397 -8.45 -0.50 3.25
CA ASN A 397 -8.74 -1.87 2.83
C ASN A 397 -9.52 -1.95 1.51
N ASN A 398 -10.48 -1.04 1.31
CA ASN A 398 -11.42 -1.11 0.17
C ASN A 398 -11.23 -0.03 -0.89
N ARG A 399 -10.39 0.97 -0.60
CA ARG A 399 -10.16 2.15 -1.45
C ARG A 399 -8.86 2.84 -1.08
N MET A 400 -8.34 3.66 -1.99
CA MET A 400 -7.29 4.60 -1.62
C MET A 400 -7.92 5.74 -0.82
N TRP A 401 -7.27 6.13 0.28
CA TRP A 401 -7.72 7.27 1.09
C TRP A 401 -7.07 8.56 0.63
N LYS A 402 -5.79 8.49 0.25
CA LYS A 402 -5.04 9.65 -0.19
C LYS A 402 -4.05 9.29 -1.29
N SER A 403 -4.08 10.08 -2.37
CA SER A 403 -3.13 10.02 -3.47
C SER A 403 -2.37 11.33 -3.62
N VAL A 404 -1.30 11.31 -4.41
CA VAL A 404 -0.60 12.52 -4.84
C VAL A 404 -1.53 13.41 -5.67
N SER A 405 -1.45 14.72 -5.45
CA SER A 405 -2.21 15.72 -6.21
C SER A 405 -2.07 15.54 -7.72
N GLY A 406 -3.18 15.69 -8.45
CA GLY A 406 -3.22 15.54 -9.91
C GLY A 406 -3.41 14.10 -10.40
N TYR A 407 -3.48 13.11 -9.50
CA TYR A 407 -3.91 11.76 -9.82
C TYR A 407 -5.40 11.55 -9.48
N SER A 408 -6.06 10.66 -10.21
CA SER A 408 -7.46 10.30 -9.99
C SER A 408 -7.67 8.79 -10.01
N GLU A 409 -8.62 8.30 -9.21
CA GLU A 409 -9.05 6.91 -9.26
C GLU A 409 -9.89 6.66 -10.52
N GLN A 410 -9.71 5.50 -11.14
CA GLN A 410 -10.54 4.99 -12.22
C GLN A 410 -11.40 3.86 -11.67
N ILE A 411 -12.71 4.09 -11.58
CA ILE A 411 -13.67 3.03 -11.23
C ILE A 411 -13.96 2.24 -12.51
N LEU A 412 -13.75 0.92 -12.45
CA LEU A 412 -14.02 0.06 -13.60
C LEU A 412 -15.50 -0.31 -13.65
N PRO A 413 -16.17 -0.08 -14.79
CA PRO A 413 -17.45 -0.72 -15.07
C PRO A 413 -17.32 -2.25 -14.95
N PRO A 414 -18.33 -2.96 -14.41
CA PRO A 414 -18.25 -4.42 -14.23
C PRO A 414 -18.08 -5.22 -15.51
N ASN A 415 -18.49 -4.67 -16.66
CA ASN A 415 -18.26 -5.28 -17.97
C ASN A 415 -16.81 -5.09 -18.48
N ILE A 416 -15.96 -4.32 -17.78
CA ILE A 416 -14.54 -4.14 -18.08
C ILE A 416 -13.67 -4.88 -17.05
N GLY A 417 -14.00 -4.73 -15.77
CA GLY A 417 -13.29 -5.40 -14.68
C GLY A 417 -14.17 -5.54 -13.45
N ILE A 418 -14.09 -6.70 -12.83
CA ILE A 418 -14.90 -7.08 -11.67
C ILE A 418 -14.04 -7.83 -10.66
N LEU A 419 -14.35 -7.66 -9.37
CA LEU A 419 -13.70 -8.41 -8.31
C LEU A 419 -14.50 -9.69 -8.06
N HIS A 420 -13.86 -10.85 -8.22
CA HIS A 420 -14.42 -12.14 -7.81
C HIS A 420 -14.03 -12.42 -6.36
N HIS A 421 -15.01 -12.49 -5.47
CA HIS A 421 -14.79 -12.70 -4.05
C HIS A 421 -15.43 -14.02 -3.59
N TYR A 422 -14.60 -15.01 -3.27
CA TYR A 422 -15.01 -16.39 -3.03
C TYR A 422 -15.25 -16.67 -1.54
N ARG A 423 -16.52 -16.71 -1.12
CA ARG A 423 -16.91 -16.78 0.31
C ARG A 423 -17.80 -17.95 0.65
N ASP A 424 -17.58 -18.47 1.85
CA ASP A 424 -18.47 -19.44 2.49
C ASP A 424 -19.77 -18.79 3.00
N LYS A 425 -19.73 -17.48 3.30
CA LYS A 425 -20.92 -16.73 3.69
C LYS A 425 -21.64 -16.27 2.45
N CYS A 426 -22.90 -16.66 2.36
CA CYS A 426 -23.76 -16.34 1.25
C CYS A 426 -24.28 -14.88 1.34
N TYR A 427 -24.05 -14.06 0.32
CA TYR A 427 -24.59 -12.70 0.24
C TYR A 427 -25.84 -12.69 -0.66
N ASN A 428 -27.00 -12.36 -0.10
CA ASN A 428 -28.30 -12.32 -0.80
C ASN A 428 -28.75 -13.64 -1.47
N CYS A 429 -28.33 -14.78 -0.94
CA CYS A 429 -28.59 -16.09 -1.55
C CYS A 429 -30.01 -16.66 -1.45
N LYS A 430 -30.96 -15.86 -0.96
CA LYS A 430 -32.38 -16.13 -1.23
C LYS A 430 -32.72 -15.92 -2.71
N LYS A 431 -31.86 -15.23 -3.46
CA LYS A 431 -31.99 -15.01 -4.90
C LYS A 431 -31.20 -16.04 -5.71
N THR A 432 -31.64 -16.29 -6.93
CA THR A 432 -30.97 -17.17 -7.90
C THR A 432 -29.53 -16.71 -8.14
N LEU A 433 -28.58 -17.64 -8.05
CA LEU A 433 -27.18 -17.40 -8.42
C LEU A 433 -27.02 -17.42 -9.94
N VAL A 434 -26.16 -16.54 -10.46
CA VAL A 434 -25.85 -16.44 -11.89
C VAL A 434 -24.55 -17.18 -12.17
N ILE A 435 -24.48 -17.86 -13.31
CA ILE A 435 -23.28 -18.55 -13.77
C ILE A 435 -22.33 -17.54 -14.40
N ASP A 436 -21.08 -17.56 -13.97
CA ASP A 436 -20.00 -16.72 -14.47
C ASP A 436 -18.75 -17.58 -14.73
N TYR A 437 -18.42 -17.76 -16.01
CA TYR A 437 -17.27 -18.54 -16.45
C TYR A 437 -16.03 -17.69 -16.73
N THR A 438 -16.02 -16.41 -16.36
CA THR A 438 -14.92 -15.48 -16.73
C THR A 438 -13.56 -16.00 -16.27
N ALA A 439 -13.49 -16.61 -15.08
CA ALA A 439 -12.25 -17.19 -14.55
C ALA A 439 -11.79 -18.48 -15.28
N ARG A 440 -12.66 -19.15 -16.04
CA ARG A 440 -12.35 -20.39 -16.78
C ARG A 440 -11.65 -20.15 -18.12
N ARG A 441 -11.53 -18.89 -18.56
CA ARG A 441 -10.93 -18.54 -19.85
C ARG A 441 -9.49 -19.02 -20.04
N PHE A 442 -8.78 -19.28 -18.93
CA PHE A 442 -7.41 -19.80 -18.97
C PHE A 442 -7.35 -21.30 -19.30
N GLY A 443 -8.48 -22.00 -19.33
CA GLY A 443 -8.58 -23.39 -19.76
C GLY A 443 -7.69 -24.32 -18.94
N SER A 444 -6.98 -25.24 -19.62
CA SER A 444 -6.05 -26.17 -18.99
C SER A 444 -4.87 -25.48 -18.29
N LEU A 445 -4.47 -24.30 -18.74
CA LEU A 445 -3.22 -23.66 -18.32
C LEU A 445 -3.15 -23.39 -16.81
N ILE A 446 -4.27 -23.04 -16.16
CA ILE A 446 -4.28 -22.86 -14.71
C ILE A 446 -4.10 -24.19 -13.96
N TRP A 447 -4.68 -25.28 -14.47
CA TRP A 447 -4.52 -26.62 -13.92
C TRP A 447 -3.07 -27.07 -14.03
N ASP A 448 -2.47 -26.90 -15.21
CA ASP A 448 -1.07 -27.28 -15.47
C ASP A 448 -0.11 -26.55 -14.52
N ARG A 449 -0.30 -25.23 -14.34
CA ARG A 449 0.55 -24.42 -13.44
C ARG A 449 0.39 -24.79 -11.97
N VAL A 450 -0.84 -25.07 -11.53
CA VAL A 450 -1.09 -25.48 -10.15
C VAL A 450 -0.54 -26.89 -9.89
N ASP A 451 -0.73 -27.83 -10.81
CA ASP A 451 -0.16 -29.17 -10.68
C ASP A 451 1.37 -29.13 -10.71
N GLU A 452 1.98 -28.28 -11.55
CA GLU A 452 3.42 -28.09 -11.58
C GLU A 452 3.96 -27.55 -10.25
N ILE A 453 3.36 -26.49 -9.71
CA ILE A 453 3.85 -25.90 -8.45
C ILE A 453 3.61 -26.84 -7.26
N CYS A 454 2.49 -27.56 -7.24
CA CYS A 454 2.22 -28.57 -6.22
C CYS A 454 3.19 -29.74 -6.34
N LEU A 455 3.55 -30.17 -7.56
CA LEU A 455 4.58 -31.19 -7.77
C LEU A 455 5.96 -30.75 -7.28
N GLN A 456 6.36 -29.51 -7.55
CA GLN A 456 7.64 -28.97 -7.10
C GLN A 456 7.70 -28.84 -5.57
N ALA A 457 6.65 -28.31 -4.94
CA ALA A 457 6.64 -28.08 -3.50
C ALA A 457 6.31 -29.33 -2.67
N PHE A 458 5.55 -30.28 -3.23
CA PHE A 458 5.00 -31.47 -2.56
C PHE A 458 5.29 -32.76 -3.34
N PHE A 459 6.52 -32.90 -3.85
CA PHE A 459 6.95 -34.07 -4.60
C PHE A 459 6.70 -35.40 -3.85
N LYS A 460 6.96 -35.42 -2.53
CA LYS A 460 6.73 -36.60 -1.68
C LYS A 460 5.25 -36.96 -1.53
N ASP A 461 4.36 -36.01 -1.77
CA ASP A 461 2.91 -36.16 -1.68
C ASP A 461 2.31 -36.32 -3.09
N ASN A 462 3.07 -36.88 -4.04
CA ASN A 462 2.73 -37.07 -5.47
C ASN A 462 2.28 -35.79 -6.19
N GLY A 463 2.69 -34.62 -5.68
CA GLY A 463 2.30 -33.31 -6.20
C GLY A 463 0.86 -32.90 -5.88
N ILE A 464 0.27 -33.46 -4.82
CA ILE A 464 -1.04 -33.04 -4.30
C ILE A 464 -0.82 -31.99 -3.22
N CYS A 465 -1.34 -30.78 -3.43
CA CYS A 465 -1.31 -29.73 -2.42
C CYS A 465 -2.33 -30.00 -1.30
N PRO A 466 -1.93 -29.93 -0.02
CA PRO A 466 -2.85 -30.10 1.11
C PRO A 466 -3.99 -29.07 1.12
N THR A 467 -5.20 -29.51 1.48
CA THR A 467 -6.41 -28.66 1.53
C THR A 467 -6.94 -28.39 2.93
N SER A 468 -6.45 -29.10 3.96
CA SER A 468 -6.94 -29.08 5.34
C SER A 468 -5.85 -29.33 6.38
#